data_AF-A0AAE4ETR8-F1
#
_entry.id   AF-A0AAE4ETR8-F1
#
_cell.length_a   1.000
_cell.length_b   1.000
_cell.length_c   1.000
_cell.angle_alpha   90.00
_cell.angle_beta   90.00
_cell.angle_gamma   90.00
#
_symmetry.space_group_name_H-M   'P 1'
#
loop_
_entity.id
_entity.type
_entity.pdbx_description
1 polymer ?
#
loop_
_entity_poly.entity_id
_entity_poly.type
_entity_poly.pdbx_seq_one_letter_code
_entity_poly.pdbx_strand_id
1 'polypeptide(L)'
;MALHAVDDIDDAIDATKSFLFPFEKGIWLRMAFVVFFIGGGGGGLNSAQSFSNFGDFTGDGGPGGPSGPGSEFQLTAPLETVASLPGDLAMQVSGPGVPSGAPDELLAGAGLLVFAVIGLFILLWFAYAILSNFMEFVLTQALIDEEIHVRRYFSDHVGNGIRLFLFRLALGIIWLGIAVVLGAAVFFLALGGEAANIGAASLLGLSGVLIAVFAVLAISYSLVFGFTSVFVVPLMTADGDGVLSGWSRLWGSMKNQPKQYLAYLFFSIVLQIGVGIVGAILGIVAFLAVLIPFGLVAAALYLALHNTVGVVLAGIVGLLGLLVLLVISALIQVPLTTFLRYYAMLVLGDIDADLDPIPEVRSAIRAE
;
A
#
# COMPACT_ATOMS: atom_id res chain seq x y z
N MET A 1 -3.46 -36.15 4.52
CA MET A 1 -2.66 -35.30 3.60
C MET A 1 -2.29 -34.09 4.42
N ALA A 2 -1.07 -34.06 4.93
CA ALA A 2 -0.55 -32.86 5.57
C ALA A 2 -0.62 -31.73 4.54
N LEU A 3 -1.08 -30.56 4.98
CA LEU A 3 -1.19 -29.40 4.09
C LEU A 3 0.24 -28.92 3.83
N HIS A 4 0.74 -29.08 2.60
CA HIS A 4 2.07 -28.57 2.17
C HIS A 4 2.34 -27.15 2.67
N ALA A 5 1.30 -26.31 2.66
CA ALA A 5 1.31 -24.95 3.18
C ALA A 5 1.71 -24.79 4.66
N VAL A 6 1.74 -25.84 5.49
CA VAL A 6 2.26 -25.77 6.86
C VAL A 6 3.74 -26.14 6.89
N ASP A 7 4.14 -27.21 6.20
CA ASP A 7 5.53 -27.66 6.13
C ASP A 7 6.40 -26.59 5.44
N ASP A 8 5.87 -25.91 4.43
CA ASP A 8 6.54 -24.81 3.72
C ASP A 8 6.80 -23.57 4.60
N ILE A 9 6.16 -23.44 5.78
CA ILE A 9 6.39 -22.33 6.70
C ILE A 9 7.78 -22.46 7.33
N ASP A 10 8.12 -23.65 7.81
CA ASP A 10 9.41 -23.91 8.44
C ASP A 10 10.53 -23.83 7.38
N ASP A 11 10.32 -24.43 6.20
CA ASP A 11 11.24 -24.32 5.06
C ASP A 11 11.47 -22.84 4.67
N ALA A 12 10.42 -22.01 4.65
CA ALA A 12 10.55 -20.58 4.34
C ALA A 12 11.29 -19.79 5.42
N ILE A 13 11.14 -20.16 6.69
CA ILE A 13 11.90 -19.56 7.80
C ILE A 13 13.38 -19.89 7.62
N ASP A 14 13.71 -21.13 7.29
CA ASP A 14 15.10 -21.57 7.16
C ASP A 14 15.75 -21.01 5.90
N ALA A 15 15.04 -20.93 4.76
CA ALA A 15 15.46 -20.19 3.56
C ALA A 15 15.77 -18.71 3.87
N THR A 16 14.92 -18.07 4.67
CA THR A 16 15.10 -16.67 5.03
C THR A 16 16.32 -16.49 5.93
N LYS A 17 16.57 -17.44 6.85
CA LYS A 17 17.75 -17.41 7.71
C LYS A 17 19.03 -17.66 6.92
N SER A 18 19.07 -18.65 6.04
CA SER A 18 20.25 -18.97 5.22
C SER A 18 20.64 -17.80 4.32
N PHE A 19 19.65 -17.13 3.73
CA PHE A 19 19.89 -15.98 2.87
C PHE A 19 20.35 -14.72 3.64
N LEU A 20 19.75 -14.44 4.81
CA LEU A 20 20.05 -13.21 5.57
C LEU A 20 21.21 -13.32 6.56
N PHE A 21 21.63 -14.54 6.90
CA PHE A 21 22.71 -14.82 7.84
C PHE A 21 23.79 -15.69 7.19
N PRO A 22 25.08 -15.27 7.21
CA PRO A 22 25.71 -14.30 8.10
C PRO A 22 25.40 -12.82 7.82
N PHE A 23 25.36 -11.98 8.87
CA PHE A 23 24.95 -10.58 8.75
C PHE A 23 25.95 -9.74 7.95
N GLU A 24 25.68 -9.55 6.66
CA GLU A 24 26.42 -8.66 5.79
C GLU A 24 25.71 -7.32 5.61
N LYS A 25 26.34 -6.23 6.10
CA LYS A 25 25.76 -4.87 6.02
C LYS A 25 25.38 -4.46 4.60
N GLY A 26 26.15 -4.91 3.60
CA GLY A 26 25.92 -4.62 2.19
C GLY A 26 24.66 -5.28 1.66
N ILE A 27 24.43 -6.55 2.02
CA ILE A 27 23.24 -7.32 1.65
C ILE A 27 22.00 -6.67 2.28
N TRP A 28 22.03 -6.42 3.59
CA TRP A 28 20.91 -5.83 4.32
C TRP A 28 20.52 -4.44 3.84
N LEU A 29 21.48 -3.55 3.55
CA LEU A 29 21.17 -2.21 3.03
C LEU A 29 20.60 -2.24 1.61
N ARG A 30 21.11 -3.14 0.75
CA ARG A 30 20.56 -3.31 -0.60
C ARG A 30 19.16 -3.93 -0.56
N MET A 31 18.92 -4.92 0.30
CA MET A 31 17.57 -5.45 0.54
C MET A 31 16.65 -4.37 1.08
N ALA A 32 17.07 -3.61 2.08
CA ALA A 32 16.25 -2.54 2.65
C ALA A 32 15.86 -1.52 1.58
N PHE A 33 16.79 -1.17 0.67
CA PHE A 33 16.48 -0.32 -0.47
C PHE A 33 15.43 -0.96 -1.39
N VAL A 34 15.60 -2.21 -1.80
CA VAL A 34 14.67 -2.91 -2.69
C VAL A 34 13.29 -3.07 -2.03
N VAL A 35 13.26 -3.52 -0.78
CA VAL A 35 12.06 -3.74 0.03
C VAL A 35 11.35 -2.44 0.36
N PHE A 36 12.08 -1.34 0.55
CA PHE A 36 11.47 -0.02 0.72
C PHE A 36 10.54 0.33 -0.44
N PHE A 37 10.94 0.04 -1.69
CA PHE A 37 10.09 0.27 -2.87
C PHE A 37 8.97 -0.74 -3.05
N ILE A 38 9.11 -1.96 -2.53
CA ILE A 38 8.08 -3.00 -2.62
C ILE A 38 7.00 -2.77 -1.55
N GLY A 39 7.41 -2.51 -0.30
CA GLY A 39 6.54 -2.50 0.88
C GLY A 39 5.57 -1.33 0.99
N GLY A 40 5.85 -0.18 0.36
CA GLY A 40 4.96 1.00 0.45
C GLY A 40 4.10 1.27 -0.79
N GLY A 41 4.25 0.52 -1.89
CA GLY A 41 3.78 0.96 -3.23
C GLY A 41 2.90 0.00 -4.01
N GLY A 42 2.97 -1.30 -3.74
CA GLY A 42 2.13 -2.29 -4.40
C GLY A 42 0.83 -2.51 -3.65
N GLY A 43 -0.31 -2.28 -4.31
CA GLY A 43 -1.66 -2.45 -3.78
C GLY A 43 -2.06 -3.90 -3.46
N GLY A 44 -1.33 -4.57 -2.57
CA GLY A 44 -1.74 -5.81 -1.92
C GLY A 44 -2.72 -5.56 -0.77
N LEU A 45 -3.16 -6.63 -0.11
CA LEU A 45 -4.19 -6.65 0.95
C LEU A 45 -3.97 -5.62 2.10
N ASN A 46 -2.74 -5.14 2.31
CA ASN A 46 -2.42 -4.03 3.21
C ASN A 46 -3.11 -2.69 2.80
N SER A 47 -3.31 -2.45 1.51
CA SER A 47 -4.09 -1.30 1.02
C SER A 47 -5.57 -1.45 1.31
N ALA A 48 -6.12 -2.68 1.32
CA ALA A 48 -7.52 -2.89 1.71
C ALA A 48 -7.76 -2.54 3.20
N GLN A 49 -6.78 -2.82 4.06
CA GLN A 49 -6.79 -2.34 5.46
C GLN A 49 -6.63 -0.81 5.56
N SER A 50 -5.95 -0.18 4.60
CA SER A 50 -5.87 1.28 4.51
C SER A 50 -7.17 1.91 3.99
N PHE A 51 -7.90 1.23 3.09
CA PHE A 51 -9.24 1.62 2.65
C PHE A 51 -10.28 1.47 3.77
N SER A 52 -10.16 0.46 4.65
CA SER A 52 -11.00 0.40 5.86
C SER A 52 -10.74 1.57 6.81
N ASN A 53 -9.52 2.12 6.84
CA ASN A 53 -9.21 3.32 7.62
C ASN A 53 -9.78 4.62 7.01
N PHE A 54 -10.05 4.67 5.69
CA PHE A 54 -10.74 5.81 5.07
C PHE A 54 -12.26 5.77 5.29
N GLY A 55 -12.82 4.61 5.65
CA GLY A 55 -14.24 4.42 5.95
C GLY A 55 -14.67 4.90 7.34
N ASP A 56 -13.75 5.29 8.22
CA ASP A 56 -14.01 5.71 9.60
C ASP A 56 -14.24 7.23 9.75
N PHE A 57 -14.82 7.88 8.73
CA PHE A 57 -15.27 9.28 8.82
C PHE A 57 -16.74 9.43 9.24
N THR A 58 -17.41 8.32 9.58
CA THR A 58 -18.77 8.29 10.11
C THR A 58 -18.77 7.68 11.51
N GLY A 59 -18.17 8.40 12.45
CA GLY A 59 -18.27 8.11 13.88
C GLY A 59 -19.65 8.48 14.41
N ASP A 60 -20.38 7.46 14.85
CA ASP A 60 -21.66 7.50 15.54
C ASP A 60 -21.60 8.40 16.80
N GLY A 61 -22.46 9.42 16.86
CA GLY A 61 -22.51 10.39 17.94
C GLY A 61 -23.37 9.89 19.11
N GLY A 62 -22.72 9.55 20.23
CA GLY A 62 -23.36 9.32 21.54
C GLY A 62 -23.10 10.47 22.53
N PRO A 63 -24.05 10.84 23.42
CA PRO A 63 -24.07 12.14 24.09
C PRO A 63 -23.33 12.15 25.44
N GLY A 64 -22.51 13.18 25.68
CA GLY A 64 -22.09 13.56 27.05
C GLY A 64 -20.66 14.10 27.17
N GLY A 65 -20.50 15.42 27.13
CA GLY A 65 -19.27 16.12 27.54
C GLY A 65 -19.35 17.62 27.24
N PRO A 66 -18.97 18.52 28.17
CA PRO A 66 -19.35 19.93 28.13
C PRO A 66 -18.53 20.76 27.13
N SER A 67 -19.22 21.76 26.58
CA SER A 67 -18.82 22.72 25.56
C SER A 67 -17.61 23.59 25.95
N GLY A 68 -16.58 23.54 25.12
CA GLY A 68 -15.53 24.56 25.00
C GLY A 68 -15.62 25.25 23.63
N PRO A 69 -15.38 26.57 23.52
CA PRO A 69 -15.61 27.30 22.28
C PRO A 69 -14.46 27.05 21.31
N GLY A 70 -14.69 26.22 20.29
CA GLY A 70 -13.69 25.95 19.28
C GLY A 70 -14.19 25.01 18.19
N SER A 71 -14.55 25.61 17.05
CA SER A 71 -14.68 24.99 15.72
C SER A 71 -15.69 23.85 15.56
N GLU A 72 -16.93 24.22 15.22
CA GLU A 72 -17.91 23.32 14.62
C GLU A 72 -18.12 23.73 13.15
N PHE A 73 -17.54 22.97 12.22
CA PHE A 73 -17.88 23.07 10.79
C PHE A 73 -19.17 22.25 10.58
N GLN A 74 -20.33 22.84 10.90
CA GLN A 74 -21.62 22.19 10.67
C GLN A 74 -22.13 22.47 9.25
N LEU A 75 -22.05 21.48 8.36
CA LEU A 75 -22.82 21.46 7.11
C LEU A 75 -24.27 21.03 7.40
N THR A 76 -25.04 21.92 7.99
CA THR A 76 -26.50 21.76 8.11
C THR A 76 -27.17 23.10 7.83
N ALA A 77 -27.06 23.58 6.59
CA ALA A 77 -27.99 24.59 6.09
C ALA A 77 -29.21 23.85 5.52
N PRO A 78 -30.45 24.22 5.91
CA PRO A 78 -31.66 23.70 5.28
C PRO A 78 -31.61 23.99 3.77
N LEU A 79 -32.02 23.01 2.96
CA LEU A 79 -31.98 23.08 1.49
C LEU A 79 -32.75 24.29 0.92
N GLU A 80 -33.70 24.84 1.68
CA GLU A 80 -34.48 26.03 1.32
C GLU A 80 -33.66 27.33 1.36
N THR A 81 -32.56 27.37 2.12
CA THR A 81 -31.64 28.52 2.18
C THR A 81 -30.70 28.55 0.96
N VAL A 82 -30.39 27.40 0.37
CA VAL A 82 -29.51 27.28 -0.82
C VAL A 82 -30.19 27.77 -2.10
N ALA A 83 -31.52 27.63 -2.18
CA ALA A 83 -32.30 28.00 -3.37
C ALA A 83 -32.57 29.52 -3.52
N SER A 84 -32.27 30.34 -2.51
CA SER A 84 -32.57 31.78 -2.51
C SER A 84 -31.33 32.68 -2.56
N LEU A 85 -30.14 32.13 -2.78
CA LEU A 85 -28.90 32.90 -2.81
C LEU A 85 -28.60 33.42 -4.23
N PRO A 86 -28.44 34.74 -4.43
CA PRO A 86 -27.98 35.29 -5.70
C PRO A 86 -26.56 34.78 -5.98
N GLY A 87 -26.28 34.50 -7.25
CA GLY A 87 -25.11 33.75 -7.73
C GLY A 87 -23.75 34.41 -7.47
N ASP A 88 -23.30 34.42 -6.21
CA ASP A 88 -21.99 34.89 -5.79
C ASP A 88 -21.42 34.09 -4.58
N LEU A 89 -21.64 32.78 -4.55
CA LEU A 89 -21.03 31.89 -3.54
C LEU A 89 -19.68 31.30 -3.95
N ALA A 90 -19.09 31.77 -5.06
CA ALA A 90 -17.77 31.30 -5.48
C ALA A 90 -16.61 31.96 -4.72
N MET A 91 -16.84 32.98 -3.87
CA MET A 91 -15.73 33.81 -3.36
C MET A 91 -15.79 34.25 -1.89
N GLN A 92 -16.48 33.53 -1.00
CA GLN A 92 -16.39 33.83 0.44
C GLN A 92 -16.16 32.58 1.30
N VAL A 93 -14.96 32.00 1.18
CA VAL A 93 -14.30 31.36 2.32
C VAL A 93 -13.40 32.43 2.95
N SER A 94 -13.99 33.31 3.75
CA SER A 94 -13.25 34.20 4.65
C SER A 94 -13.72 33.90 6.06
N GLY A 95 -12.90 33.18 6.82
CA GLY A 95 -13.15 32.93 8.23
C GLY A 95 -13.09 34.23 9.04
N PRO A 96 -13.74 34.29 10.23
CA PRO A 96 -13.73 35.49 11.05
C PRO A 96 -12.31 35.73 11.59
N GLY A 97 -11.68 36.84 11.19
CA GLY A 97 -10.36 37.26 11.69
C GLY A 97 -9.25 37.38 10.65
N VAL A 98 -9.50 37.14 9.36
CA VAL A 98 -8.53 37.47 8.30
C VAL A 98 -8.62 38.96 7.99
N PRO A 99 -7.55 39.76 8.14
CA PRO A 99 -7.56 41.16 7.74
C PRO A 99 -7.91 41.26 6.26
N SER A 100 -8.92 42.05 5.92
CA SER A 100 -9.28 42.42 4.56
C SER A 100 -8.15 43.26 3.94
N GLY A 101 -7.13 42.59 3.43
CA GLY A 101 -5.92 43.22 2.89
C GLY A 101 -4.74 42.28 2.62
N ALA A 102 -4.90 40.96 2.73
CA ALA A 102 -3.93 40.06 2.12
C ALA A 102 -3.99 40.31 0.60
N PRO A 103 -2.89 40.74 -0.06
CA PRO A 103 -2.93 41.01 -1.49
C PRO A 103 -3.33 39.72 -2.21
N ASP A 104 -4.24 39.80 -3.17
CA ASP A 104 -4.71 38.64 -3.95
C ASP A 104 -3.54 37.84 -4.57
N GLU A 105 -2.38 38.49 -4.76
CA GLU A 105 -1.11 37.88 -5.16
C GLU A 105 -0.53 36.86 -4.13
N LEU A 106 -0.71 37.09 -2.82
CA LEU A 106 -0.29 36.16 -1.76
C LEU A 106 -1.19 34.92 -1.72
N LEU A 107 -2.51 35.09 -1.87
CA LEU A 107 -3.45 33.97 -1.96
C LEU A 107 -3.29 33.18 -3.27
N ALA A 108 -3.09 33.86 -4.40
CA ALA A 108 -2.79 33.23 -5.69
C ALA A 108 -1.42 32.50 -5.67
N GLY A 109 -0.41 33.10 -5.04
CA GLY A 109 0.89 32.48 -4.80
C GLY A 109 0.82 31.26 -3.88
N ALA A 110 0.01 31.32 -2.83
CA ALA A 110 -0.26 30.17 -1.96
C ALA A 110 -1.00 29.04 -2.70
N GLY A 111 -1.98 29.38 -3.55
CA GLY A 111 -2.69 28.42 -4.38
C GLY A 111 -1.76 27.68 -5.36
N LEU A 112 -0.91 28.42 -6.08
CA LEU A 112 0.09 27.82 -6.98
C LEU A 112 1.10 26.93 -6.24
N LEU A 113 1.55 27.35 -5.04
CA LEU A 113 2.45 26.55 -4.21
C LEU A 113 1.78 25.24 -3.77
N VAL A 114 0.52 25.30 -3.33
CA VAL A 114 -0.26 24.11 -2.97
C VAL A 114 -0.43 23.17 -4.17
N PHE A 115 -0.81 23.67 -5.34
CA PHE A 115 -0.91 22.84 -6.55
C PHE A 115 0.44 22.27 -6.97
N ALA A 116 1.53 23.02 -6.85
CA ALA A 116 2.88 22.54 -7.16
C ALA A 116 3.32 21.44 -6.18
N VAL A 117 3.02 21.59 -4.89
CA VAL A 117 3.30 20.58 -3.86
C VAL A 117 2.47 19.32 -4.10
N ILE A 118 1.17 19.45 -4.36
CA ILE A 118 0.31 18.31 -4.71
C ILE A 118 0.81 17.63 -5.98
N GLY A 119 1.16 18.39 -7.02
CA GLY A 119 1.74 17.87 -8.25
C GLY A 119 3.05 17.12 -8.02
N LEU A 120 3.94 17.65 -7.17
CA LEU A 120 5.16 16.98 -6.76
C LEU A 120 4.87 15.68 -6.00
N PHE A 121 3.93 15.68 -5.06
CA PHE A 121 3.53 14.47 -4.33
C PHE A 121 2.97 13.40 -5.28
N ILE A 122 2.11 13.78 -6.22
CA ILE A 122 1.55 12.87 -7.23
C ILE A 122 2.69 12.30 -8.11
N LEU A 123 3.63 13.15 -8.53
CA LEU A 123 4.77 12.72 -9.34
C LEU A 123 5.68 11.75 -8.59
N LEU A 124 5.99 12.03 -7.32
CA LEU A 124 6.77 11.13 -6.47
C LEU A 124 6.05 9.81 -6.22
N TRP A 125 4.75 9.86 -5.94
CA TRP A 125 3.92 8.66 -5.76
C TRP A 125 3.91 7.81 -7.04
N PHE A 126 3.77 8.43 -8.20
CA PHE A 126 3.78 7.72 -9.49
C PHE A 126 5.15 7.13 -9.82
N ALA A 127 6.23 7.89 -9.63
CA ALA A 127 7.60 7.40 -9.80
C ALA A 127 7.89 6.21 -8.88
N TYR A 128 7.42 6.28 -7.64
CA TYR A 128 7.54 5.23 -6.66
C TYR A 128 6.72 3.98 -7.06
N ALA A 129 5.49 4.13 -7.53
CA ALA A 129 4.66 3.03 -8.03
C ALA A 129 5.30 2.33 -9.24
N ILE A 130 5.89 3.10 -10.16
CA ILE A 130 6.65 2.56 -11.30
C ILE A 130 7.84 1.75 -10.78
N LEU A 131 8.66 2.33 -9.90
CA LEU A 131 9.88 1.69 -9.42
C LEU A 131 9.60 0.42 -8.61
N SER A 132 8.51 0.40 -7.86
CA SER A 132 8.01 -0.76 -7.11
C SER A 132 7.90 -2.02 -7.97
N ASN A 133 7.32 -1.90 -9.17
CA ASN A 133 7.14 -3.02 -10.10
C ASN A 133 8.47 -3.63 -10.58
N PHE A 134 9.52 -2.82 -10.72
CA PHE A 134 10.84 -3.32 -11.09
C PHE A 134 11.57 -3.95 -9.91
N MET A 135 11.40 -3.39 -8.71
CA MET A 135 12.05 -3.88 -7.51
C MET A 135 11.56 -5.27 -7.12
N GLU A 136 10.32 -5.65 -7.45
CA GLU A 136 9.83 -7.02 -7.29
C GLU A 136 10.67 -8.06 -8.05
N PHE A 137 11.13 -7.75 -9.27
CA PHE A 137 12.02 -8.64 -10.03
C PHE A 137 13.41 -8.69 -9.42
N VAL A 138 13.94 -7.55 -8.98
CA VAL A 138 15.25 -7.49 -8.32
C VAL A 138 15.26 -8.32 -7.05
N LEU A 139 14.21 -8.21 -6.22
CA LEU A 139 14.05 -9.04 -5.02
C LEU A 139 13.99 -10.50 -5.40
N THR A 140 13.13 -10.86 -6.36
CA THR A 140 12.92 -12.27 -6.71
C THR A 140 14.18 -12.91 -7.26
N GLN A 141 14.88 -12.23 -8.17
CA GLN A 141 16.15 -12.68 -8.69
C GLN A 141 17.20 -12.85 -7.58
N ALA A 142 17.24 -11.90 -6.62
CA ALA A 142 18.16 -12.00 -5.49
C ALA A 142 17.88 -13.21 -4.58
N LEU A 143 16.61 -13.63 -4.46
CA LEU A 143 16.23 -14.81 -3.69
C LEU A 143 16.47 -16.13 -4.45
N ILE A 144 16.40 -16.09 -5.79
CA ILE A 144 16.72 -17.23 -6.65
C ILE A 144 18.23 -17.47 -6.67
N ASP A 145 19.01 -16.42 -6.89
CA ASP A 145 20.47 -16.51 -7.04
C ASP A 145 21.22 -16.53 -5.68
N GLU A 146 20.51 -16.34 -4.56
CA GLU A 146 21.06 -16.14 -3.21
C GLU A 146 22.14 -15.02 -3.11
N GLU A 147 22.20 -14.11 -4.09
CA GLU A 147 23.16 -13.01 -4.18
C GLU A 147 22.48 -11.68 -4.55
N ILE A 148 22.99 -10.54 -4.07
CA ILE A 148 22.34 -9.23 -4.30
C ILE A 148 23.12 -8.31 -5.25
N HIS A 149 22.61 -8.17 -6.47
CA HIS A 149 23.12 -7.25 -7.49
C HIS A 149 22.04 -6.28 -8.03
N VAL A 150 21.68 -5.26 -7.23
CA VAL A 150 20.58 -4.31 -7.54
C VAL A 150 20.63 -3.75 -8.96
N ARG A 151 21.78 -3.19 -9.39
CA ARG A 151 21.90 -2.55 -10.70
C ARG A 151 21.79 -3.55 -11.86
N ARG A 152 22.39 -4.73 -11.72
CA ARG A 152 22.43 -5.77 -12.75
C ARG A 152 21.06 -6.40 -12.92
N TYR A 153 20.45 -6.84 -11.83
CA TYR A 153 19.11 -7.45 -11.88
C TYR A 153 18.05 -6.47 -12.36
N PHE A 154 18.18 -5.18 -11.99
CA PHE A 154 17.31 -4.15 -12.52
C PHE A 154 17.44 -4.04 -14.05
N SER A 155 18.66 -3.94 -14.60
CA SER A 155 18.86 -3.82 -16.05
C SER A 155 18.39 -5.06 -16.82
N ASP A 156 18.60 -6.25 -16.23
CA ASP A 156 18.27 -7.53 -16.87
C ASP A 156 16.73 -7.72 -16.95
N HIS A 157 15.99 -7.12 -16.01
CA HIS A 157 14.53 -7.28 -15.91
C HIS A 157 13.70 -6.05 -16.32
N VAL A 158 14.30 -4.99 -16.88
CA VAL A 158 13.51 -3.80 -17.31
C VAL A 158 12.40 -4.18 -18.29
N GLY A 159 12.66 -5.08 -19.24
CA GLY A 159 11.66 -5.53 -20.21
C GLY A 159 10.46 -6.22 -19.54
N ASN A 160 10.75 -7.10 -18.58
CA ASN A 160 9.73 -7.82 -17.82
C ASN A 160 8.98 -6.88 -16.85
N GLY A 161 9.68 -5.94 -16.22
CA GLY A 161 9.10 -4.87 -15.40
C GLY A 161 8.12 -3.98 -16.15
N ILE A 162 8.47 -3.55 -17.38
CA ILE A 162 7.56 -2.76 -18.23
C ILE A 162 6.33 -3.57 -18.63
N ARG A 163 6.50 -4.84 -19.05
CA ARG A 163 5.37 -5.73 -19.39
C ARG A 163 4.42 -5.91 -18.21
N LEU A 164 4.97 -6.11 -17.01
CA LEU A 164 4.19 -6.21 -15.77
C LEU A 164 3.47 -4.90 -15.44
N PHE A 165 4.15 -3.76 -15.55
CA PHE A 165 3.54 -2.45 -15.33
C PHE A 165 2.38 -2.20 -16.30
N LEU A 166 2.58 -2.44 -17.60
CA LEU A 166 1.52 -2.27 -18.60
C LEU A 166 0.35 -3.22 -18.37
N PHE A 167 0.61 -4.47 -17.98
CA PHE A 167 -0.45 -5.41 -17.61
C PHE A 167 -1.25 -4.92 -16.40
N ARG A 168 -0.56 -4.49 -15.32
CA ARG A 168 -1.20 -3.93 -14.12
C ARG A 168 -1.98 -2.66 -14.42
N LEU A 169 -1.45 -1.78 -15.27
CA LEU A 169 -2.12 -0.55 -15.69
C LEU A 169 -3.37 -0.88 -16.50
N ALA A 170 -3.30 -1.80 -17.45
CA ALA A 170 -4.45 -2.24 -18.24
C ALA A 170 -5.52 -2.86 -17.34
N LEU A 171 -5.14 -3.73 -16.40
CA LEU A 171 -6.06 -4.26 -15.40
C LEU A 171 -6.69 -3.13 -14.58
N GLY A 172 -5.90 -2.22 -14.01
CA GLY A 172 -6.39 -1.08 -13.23
C GLY A 172 -7.42 -0.24 -13.99
N ILE A 173 -7.16 0.04 -15.28
CA ILE A 173 -8.10 0.78 -16.15
C ILE A 173 -9.40 0.00 -16.36
N ILE A 174 -9.34 -1.31 -16.58
CA ILE A 174 -10.53 -2.16 -16.76
C ILE A 174 -11.37 -2.16 -15.48
N TRP A 175 -10.75 -2.40 -14.32
CA TRP A 175 -11.41 -2.41 -13.02
C TRP A 175 -12.03 -1.06 -12.67
N LEU A 176 -11.28 0.03 -12.91
CA LEU A 176 -11.77 1.39 -12.73
C LEU A 176 -12.94 1.70 -13.66
N GLY A 177 -12.86 1.29 -14.93
CA GLY A 177 -13.94 1.45 -15.90
C GLY A 177 -15.22 0.74 -15.46
N ILE A 178 -15.13 -0.50 -14.98
CA ILE A 178 -16.27 -1.24 -14.43
C ILE A 178 -16.85 -0.52 -13.21
N ALA A 179 -16.00 -0.10 -12.27
CA ALA A 179 -16.40 0.64 -11.08
C ALA A 179 -17.11 1.96 -11.42
N VAL A 180 -16.59 2.72 -12.40
CA VAL A 180 -17.18 3.98 -12.87
C VAL A 180 -18.51 3.73 -13.57
N VAL A 181 -18.61 2.72 -14.44
CA VAL A 181 -19.87 2.39 -15.14
C VAL A 181 -20.95 1.98 -14.14
N LEU A 182 -20.63 1.14 -13.17
CA LEU A 182 -21.58 0.70 -12.14
C LEU A 182 -21.95 1.84 -11.20
N GLY A 183 -20.97 2.62 -10.75
CA GLY A 183 -21.20 3.80 -9.91
C GLY A 183 -22.05 4.86 -10.62
N ALA A 184 -21.75 5.15 -11.90
CA ALA A 184 -22.54 6.06 -12.72
C ALA A 184 -23.95 5.53 -12.96
N ALA A 185 -24.12 4.24 -13.27
CA ALA A 185 -25.44 3.64 -13.46
C ALA A 185 -26.32 3.83 -12.21
N VAL A 186 -25.78 3.61 -11.01
CA VAL A 186 -26.53 3.83 -9.77
C VAL A 186 -26.72 5.32 -9.47
N PHE A 187 -25.71 6.16 -9.72
CA PHE A 187 -25.85 7.62 -9.57
C PHE A 187 -26.96 8.18 -10.47
N PHE A 188 -27.00 7.78 -11.75
CA PHE A 188 -28.04 8.19 -12.69
C PHE A 188 -29.40 7.56 -12.37
N LEU A 189 -29.45 6.33 -11.86
CA LEU A 189 -30.70 5.74 -11.34
C LEU A 189 -31.23 6.55 -10.14
N ALA A 190 -30.32 7.03 -9.27
CA ALA A 190 -30.66 7.81 -8.09
C ALA A 190 -30.98 9.28 -8.38
N LEU A 191 -30.47 9.88 -9.47
CA LEU A 191 -30.74 11.28 -9.85
C LEU A 191 -31.75 11.44 -11.00
N GLY A 192 -31.92 10.43 -11.86
CA GLY A 192 -32.41 10.57 -13.23
C GLY A 192 -33.93 10.57 -13.46
N GLY A 193 -34.76 10.39 -12.44
CA GLY A 193 -36.20 10.56 -12.59
C GLY A 193 -36.98 9.72 -11.58
N GLU A 194 -37.93 10.36 -10.89
CA GLU A 194 -38.82 9.76 -9.87
C GLU A 194 -38.16 9.45 -8.52
N ALA A 195 -36.83 9.54 -8.44
CA ALA A 195 -36.03 9.26 -7.26
C ALA A 195 -36.18 10.25 -6.09
N ALA A 196 -36.77 11.42 -6.33
CA ALA A 196 -37.10 12.39 -5.27
C ALA A 196 -38.09 11.83 -4.22
N ASN A 197 -38.73 10.69 -4.51
CA ASN A 197 -39.63 9.98 -3.60
C ASN A 197 -39.07 8.64 -3.09
N ILE A 198 -37.78 8.37 -3.29
CA ILE A 198 -37.12 7.18 -2.73
C ILE A 198 -36.98 7.38 -1.22
N GLY A 199 -37.85 6.73 -0.46
CA GLY A 199 -37.74 6.69 1.00
C GLY A 199 -36.36 6.17 1.42
N ALA A 200 -35.88 6.63 2.58
CA ALA A 200 -34.56 6.27 3.11
C ALA A 200 -34.26 4.76 3.07
N ALA A 201 -35.29 3.92 3.20
CA ALA A 201 -35.19 2.46 3.09
C ALA A 201 -34.64 1.97 1.73
N SER A 202 -35.06 2.57 0.60
CA SER A 202 -34.57 2.14 -0.71
C SER A 202 -33.19 2.75 -1.04
N LEU A 203 -32.82 3.90 -0.47
CA LEU A 203 -31.44 4.41 -0.50
C LEU A 203 -30.49 3.50 0.30
N LEU A 204 -30.91 3.01 1.47
CA LEU A 204 -30.16 2.03 2.26
C LEU A 204 -30.06 0.67 1.55
N GLY A 205 -31.12 0.22 0.87
CA GLY A 205 -31.09 -0.99 0.06
C GLY A 205 -30.12 -0.90 -1.12
N LEU A 206 -30.15 0.20 -1.87
CA LEU A 206 -29.26 0.42 -3.02
C LEU A 206 -27.79 0.59 -2.60
N SER A 207 -27.55 1.29 -1.49
CA SER A 207 -26.19 1.43 -0.94
C SER A 207 -25.62 0.10 -0.45
N GLY A 208 -26.42 -0.75 0.20
CA GLY A 208 -25.99 -2.10 0.59
C GLY A 208 -25.57 -2.96 -0.62
N VAL A 209 -26.35 -2.95 -1.70
CA VAL A 209 -26.01 -3.66 -2.94
C VAL A 209 -24.75 -3.09 -3.57
N LEU A 210 -24.60 -1.76 -3.63
CA LEU A 210 -23.39 -1.12 -4.12
C LEU A 210 -22.16 -1.52 -3.31
N ILE A 211 -22.23 -1.47 -1.98
CA ILE A 211 -21.13 -1.87 -1.11
C ILE A 211 -20.75 -3.32 -1.39
N ALA A 212 -21.72 -4.22 -1.53
CA ALA A 212 -21.44 -5.62 -1.87
C ALA A 212 -20.76 -5.76 -3.24
N VAL A 213 -21.23 -5.03 -4.27
CA VAL A 213 -20.66 -5.04 -5.61
C VAL A 213 -19.22 -4.49 -5.59
N PHE A 214 -19.00 -3.33 -4.97
CA PHE A 214 -17.67 -2.74 -4.84
C PHE A 214 -16.72 -3.62 -4.01
N ALA A 215 -17.22 -4.27 -2.96
CA ALA A 215 -16.45 -5.22 -2.17
C ALA A 215 -16.03 -6.43 -3.01
N VAL A 216 -16.95 -7.02 -3.78
CA VAL A 216 -16.62 -8.10 -4.72
C VAL A 216 -15.57 -7.61 -5.71
N LEU A 217 -15.76 -6.44 -6.31
CA LEU A 217 -14.80 -5.90 -7.28
C LEU A 217 -13.41 -5.72 -6.67
N ALA A 218 -13.33 -5.12 -5.47
CA ALA A 218 -12.10 -4.89 -4.74
C ALA A 218 -11.39 -6.21 -4.40
N ILE A 219 -12.14 -7.21 -3.92
CA ILE A 219 -11.59 -8.54 -3.61
C ILE A 219 -11.00 -9.18 -4.86
N SER A 220 -11.74 -9.18 -5.97
CA SER A 220 -11.25 -9.78 -7.23
C SER A 220 -10.06 -9.03 -7.82
N TYR A 221 -10.02 -7.69 -7.75
CA TYR A 221 -8.85 -6.91 -8.14
C TYR A 221 -7.64 -7.27 -7.28
N SER A 222 -7.82 -7.28 -5.96
CA SER A 222 -6.75 -7.62 -5.01
C SER A 222 -6.24 -9.04 -5.20
N LEU A 223 -7.11 -9.98 -5.56
CA LEU A 223 -6.72 -11.36 -5.82
C LEU A 223 -5.87 -11.44 -7.09
N VAL A 224 -6.35 -10.89 -8.21
CA VAL A 224 -5.60 -10.90 -9.47
C VAL A 224 -4.27 -10.17 -9.32
N PHE A 225 -4.25 -9.01 -8.67
CA PHE A 225 -3.04 -8.25 -8.39
C PHE A 225 -2.09 -9.03 -7.48
N GLY A 226 -2.60 -9.61 -6.39
CA GLY A 226 -1.85 -10.41 -5.42
C GLY A 226 -1.21 -11.63 -6.07
N PHE A 227 -1.98 -12.46 -6.78
CA PHE A 227 -1.45 -13.62 -7.50
C PHE A 227 -0.44 -13.24 -8.58
N THR A 228 -0.67 -12.13 -9.29
CA THR A 228 0.31 -11.64 -10.28
C THR A 228 1.62 -11.31 -9.60
N SER A 229 1.58 -10.56 -8.50
CA SER A 229 2.77 -10.14 -7.76
C SER A 229 3.48 -11.33 -7.13
N VAL A 230 2.73 -12.24 -6.53
CA VAL A 230 3.26 -13.32 -5.69
C VAL A 230 3.75 -14.52 -6.51
N PHE A 231 3.04 -14.92 -7.56
CA PHE A 231 3.35 -16.13 -8.33
C PHE A 231 3.81 -15.85 -9.75
N VAL A 232 3.17 -14.91 -10.45
CA VAL A 232 3.53 -14.64 -11.85
C VAL A 232 4.89 -13.96 -11.95
N VAL A 233 5.24 -13.06 -11.03
CA VAL A 233 6.56 -12.40 -11.04
C VAL A 233 7.72 -13.38 -10.86
N PRO A 234 7.71 -14.32 -9.89
CA PRO A 234 8.75 -15.35 -9.82
C PRO A 234 8.84 -16.20 -11.08
N LEU A 235 7.70 -16.63 -11.64
CA LEU A 235 7.68 -17.40 -12.88
C LEU A 235 8.29 -16.63 -14.05
N MET A 236 8.00 -15.33 -14.19
CA MET A 236 8.61 -14.48 -15.21
C MET A 236 10.11 -14.26 -15.00
N THR A 237 10.56 -14.33 -13.75
CA THR A 237 11.98 -14.14 -13.38
C THR A 237 12.77 -15.41 -13.67
N ALA A 238 12.26 -16.58 -13.28
CA ALA A 238 12.90 -17.88 -13.48
C ALA A 238 12.94 -18.29 -14.97
N ASP A 239 11.82 -18.16 -15.68
CA ASP A 239 11.70 -18.67 -17.07
C ASP A 239 11.99 -17.60 -18.14
N GLY A 240 12.10 -16.32 -17.77
CA GLY A 240 12.22 -15.20 -18.72
C GLY A 240 10.97 -14.93 -19.57
N ASP A 241 9.86 -15.59 -19.25
CA ASP A 241 8.59 -15.52 -19.99
C ASP A 241 7.79 -14.24 -19.71
N GLY A 242 6.83 -13.93 -20.59
CA GLY A 242 5.93 -12.77 -20.41
C GLY A 242 4.79 -13.04 -19.41
N VAL A 243 4.20 -11.96 -18.88
CA VAL A 243 3.10 -11.98 -17.88
C VAL A 243 1.96 -12.92 -18.28
N LEU A 244 1.56 -12.91 -19.55
CA LEU A 244 0.44 -13.73 -20.04
C LEU A 244 0.78 -15.23 -20.08
N SER A 245 2.03 -15.59 -20.38
CA SER A 245 2.51 -16.98 -20.35
C SER A 245 2.49 -17.48 -18.91
N GLY A 246 3.08 -16.71 -17.98
CA GLY A 246 3.06 -17.03 -16.55
C GLY A 246 1.63 -17.17 -16.01
N TRP A 247 0.72 -16.29 -16.40
CA TRP A 247 -0.70 -16.40 -16.02
C TRP A 247 -1.36 -17.66 -16.59
N SER A 248 -1.15 -17.97 -17.88
CA SER A 248 -1.72 -19.16 -18.52
C SER A 248 -1.29 -20.45 -17.83
N ARG A 249 -0.01 -20.57 -17.47
CA ARG A 249 0.53 -21.73 -16.74
C ARG A 249 -0.06 -21.83 -15.33
N LEU A 250 -0.05 -20.72 -14.59
CA LEU A 250 -0.63 -20.63 -13.25
C LEU A 250 -2.13 -21.00 -13.25
N TRP A 251 -2.88 -20.58 -14.27
CA TRP A 251 -4.29 -20.96 -14.42
C TRP A 251 -4.51 -22.44 -14.64
N GLY A 252 -3.64 -23.07 -15.43
CA GLY A 252 -3.64 -24.52 -15.63
C GLY A 252 -3.48 -25.24 -14.29
N SER A 253 -2.46 -24.86 -13.53
CA SER A 253 -2.19 -25.39 -12.20
C SER A 253 -3.35 -25.14 -11.22
N MET A 254 -3.89 -23.91 -11.17
CA MET A 254 -5.04 -23.55 -10.32
C MET A 254 -6.29 -24.38 -10.59
N LYS A 255 -6.57 -24.69 -11.87
CA LYS A 255 -7.70 -25.55 -12.25
C LYS A 255 -7.49 -27.00 -11.86
N ASN A 256 -6.24 -27.47 -11.92
CA ASN A 256 -5.88 -28.84 -11.55
C ASN A 256 -5.89 -29.04 -10.04
N GLN A 257 -5.47 -28.04 -9.26
CA GLN A 257 -5.24 -28.16 -7.81
C GLN A 257 -5.90 -27.04 -6.97
N PRO A 258 -7.21 -26.78 -7.12
CA PRO A 258 -7.87 -25.62 -6.52
C PRO A 258 -7.85 -25.62 -4.99
N LYS A 259 -7.86 -26.80 -4.36
CA LYS A 259 -7.83 -26.93 -2.90
C LYS A 259 -6.53 -26.42 -2.29
N GLN A 260 -5.41 -26.59 -3.00
CA GLN A 260 -4.10 -26.18 -2.50
C GLN A 260 -3.92 -24.66 -2.60
N TYR A 261 -4.37 -24.04 -3.69
CA TYR A 261 -4.39 -22.58 -3.80
C TYR A 261 -5.34 -21.91 -2.79
N LEU A 262 -6.48 -22.55 -2.48
CA LEU A 262 -7.37 -22.07 -1.42
C LEU A 262 -6.71 -22.18 -0.04
N ALA A 263 -6.02 -23.30 0.24
CA ALA A 263 -5.22 -23.45 1.45
C ALA A 263 -4.13 -22.38 1.53
N TYR A 264 -3.38 -22.14 0.44
CA TYR A 264 -2.39 -21.07 0.36
C TYR A 264 -3.01 -19.71 0.70
N LEU A 265 -4.18 -19.36 0.14
CA LEU A 265 -4.84 -18.09 0.45
C LEU A 265 -5.19 -17.97 1.94
N PHE A 266 -5.71 -19.05 2.53
CA PHE A 266 -6.02 -19.09 3.96
C PHE A 266 -4.77 -18.87 4.81
N PHE A 267 -3.71 -19.65 4.58
CA PHE A 267 -2.45 -19.52 5.31
C PHE A 267 -1.77 -18.19 5.04
N SER A 268 -1.82 -17.67 3.82
CA SER A 268 -1.26 -16.36 3.48
C SER A 268 -1.90 -15.24 4.28
N ILE A 269 -3.21 -15.30 4.57
CA ILE A 269 -3.86 -14.32 5.45
C ILE A 269 -3.34 -14.46 6.89
N VAL A 270 -3.24 -15.68 7.40
CA VAL A 270 -2.71 -15.95 8.76
C VAL A 270 -1.26 -15.48 8.89
N LEU A 271 -0.43 -15.77 7.90
CA LEU A 271 0.98 -15.36 7.81
C LEU A 271 1.10 -13.84 7.71
N GLN A 272 0.28 -13.18 6.90
CA GLN A 272 0.25 -11.71 6.81
C GLN A 272 -0.14 -11.07 8.13
N ILE A 273 -1.09 -11.64 8.87
CA ILE A 273 -1.45 -11.17 10.22
C ILE A 273 -0.24 -11.32 11.16
N GLY A 274 0.40 -12.50 11.19
CA GLY A 274 1.57 -12.74 12.03
C GLY A 274 2.73 -11.79 11.71
N VAL A 275 3.08 -11.66 10.43
CA VAL A 275 4.09 -10.74 9.91
C VAL A 275 3.72 -9.28 10.23
N GLY A 276 2.45 -8.91 10.07
CA GLY A 276 1.94 -7.57 10.38
C GLY A 276 2.06 -7.23 11.87
N ILE A 277 1.75 -8.18 12.76
CA ILE A 277 1.92 -8.02 14.21
C ILE A 277 3.39 -7.83 14.56
N VAL A 278 4.28 -8.69 14.05
CA VAL A 278 5.73 -8.58 14.28
C VAL A 278 6.26 -7.24 13.75
N GLY A 279 5.87 -6.86 12.53
CA GLY A 279 6.25 -5.59 11.92
C GLY A 279 5.73 -4.38 12.71
N ALA A 280 4.50 -4.44 13.23
CA ALA A 280 3.93 -3.38 14.06
C ALA A 280 4.67 -3.23 15.40
N ILE A 281 4.95 -4.34 16.08
CA ILE A 281 5.70 -4.34 17.35
C ILE A 281 7.10 -3.76 17.14
N LEU A 282 7.85 -4.28 16.16
CA LEU A 282 9.18 -3.79 15.83
C LEU A 282 9.15 -2.33 15.37
N GLY A 283 8.12 -1.94 14.62
CA GLY A 283 7.89 -0.56 14.16
C GLY A 283 7.64 0.41 15.32
N ILE A 284 6.81 0.03 16.30
CA ILE A 284 6.57 0.85 17.50
C ILE A 284 7.86 0.97 18.33
N VAL A 285 8.60 -0.12 18.50
CA VAL A 285 9.88 -0.11 19.21
C VAL A 285 10.88 0.82 18.51
N ALA A 286 11.02 0.70 17.18
CA ALA A 286 11.86 1.58 16.38
C ALA A 286 11.42 3.05 16.47
N PHE A 287 10.12 3.31 16.38
CA PHE A 287 9.55 4.64 16.52
C PHE A 287 9.92 5.26 17.87
N LEU A 288 9.70 4.57 18.99
CA LEU A 288 10.04 5.08 20.31
C LEU A 288 11.56 5.25 20.49
N ALA A 289 12.35 4.27 20.03
CA ALA A 289 13.81 4.32 20.11
C ALA A 289 14.42 5.51 19.37
N VAL A 290 13.79 5.97 18.28
CA VAL A 290 14.21 7.16 17.52
C VAL A 290 13.55 8.43 18.05
N LEU A 291 12.25 8.41 18.32
CA LEU A 291 11.50 9.57 18.77
C LEU A 291 12.06 10.15 20.08
N ILE A 292 12.43 9.30 21.04
CA ILE A 292 12.93 9.76 22.34
C ILE A 292 14.22 10.59 22.18
N PRO A 293 15.34 10.06 21.63
CA PRO A 293 16.57 10.84 21.55
C PRO A 293 16.45 12.04 20.60
N PHE A 294 15.89 11.87 19.39
CA PHE A 294 15.79 12.95 18.42
C PHE A 294 14.75 14.00 18.84
N GLY A 295 13.63 13.57 19.40
CA GLY A 295 12.58 14.45 19.91
C GLY A 295 13.05 15.25 21.12
N LEU A 296 13.79 14.64 22.05
CA LEU A 296 14.37 15.37 23.19
C LEU A 296 15.40 16.41 22.74
N VAL A 297 16.29 16.06 21.80
CA VAL A 297 17.28 17.01 21.27
C VAL A 297 16.59 18.15 20.50
N ALA A 298 15.61 17.84 19.66
CA ALA A 298 14.85 18.85 18.93
C ALA A 298 14.08 19.78 19.88
N ALA A 299 13.40 19.22 20.88
CA ALA A 299 12.69 19.99 21.90
C ALA A 299 13.65 20.86 22.72
N ALA A 300 14.80 20.32 23.14
CA ALA A 300 15.81 21.08 23.87
C ALA A 300 16.35 22.26 23.05
N LEU A 301 16.63 22.07 21.75
CA LEU A 301 17.08 23.15 20.87
C LEU A 301 16.01 24.23 20.69
N TYR A 302 14.76 23.82 20.47
CA TYR A 302 13.63 24.75 20.34
C TYR A 302 13.44 25.57 21.62
N LEU A 303 13.41 24.91 22.77
CA LEU A 303 13.21 25.53 24.09
C LEU A 303 14.44 26.29 24.61
N ALA A 304 15.66 26.03 24.13
CA ALA A 304 16.84 26.77 24.58
C ALA A 304 17.02 28.08 23.82
N LEU A 305 16.81 28.08 22.50
CA LEU A 305 17.17 29.20 21.64
C LEU A 305 16.06 30.25 21.49
N HIS A 306 14.77 29.88 21.59
CA HIS A 306 13.60 30.78 21.46
C HIS A 306 13.65 31.74 20.24
N ASN A 307 14.28 31.32 19.15
CA ASN A 307 14.46 32.13 17.95
C ASN A 307 14.34 31.25 16.69
N THR A 308 14.44 31.88 15.51
CA THR A 308 14.36 31.16 14.22
C THR A 308 15.44 30.08 14.08
N VAL A 309 16.65 30.30 14.62
CA VAL A 309 17.74 29.31 14.58
C VAL A 309 17.37 28.05 15.37
N GLY A 310 16.75 28.20 16.54
CA GLY A 310 16.24 27.09 17.35
C GLY A 310 15.22 26.23 16.60
N VAL A 311 14.27 26.89 15.91
CA VAL A 311 13.26 26.20 15.08
C VAL A 311 13.92 25.42 13.94
N VAL A 312 14.86 26.04 13.21
CA VAL A 312 15.54 25.40 12.09
C VAL A 312 16.36 24.19 12.56
N LEU A 313 17.13 24.33 13.64
CA LEU A 313 17.93 23.23 14.18
C LEU A 313 17.04 22.08 14.70
N ALA A 314 15.95 22.40 15.41
CA ALA A 314 14.98 21.40 15.84
C ALA A 314 14.35 20.65 14.65
N GLY A 315 14.01 21.38 13.58
CA GLY A 315 13.51 20.81 12.33
C GLY A 315 14.53 19.88 11.65
N ILE A 316 15.81 20.26 11.60
CA ILE A 316 16.89 19.42 11.05
C ILE A 316 17.03 18.14 11.87
N VAL A 317 17.04 18.23 13.20
CA VAL A 317 17.13 17.05 14.08
C VAL A 317 15.90 16.15 13.90
N GLY A 318 14.70 16.73 13.82
CA GLY A 318 13.47 15.98 13.54
C GLY A 318 13.52 15.25 12.19
N LEU A 319 14.03 15.92 11.14
CA LEU A 319 14.21 15.32 9.82
C LEU A 319 15.24 14.18 9.84
N LEU A 320 16.37 14.36 10.53
CA LEU A 320 17.34 13.29 10.71
C LEU A 320 16.72 12.10 11.45
N GLY A 321 15.94 12.34 12.50
CA GLY A 321 15.19 11.30 13.20
C GLY A 321 14.23 10.56 12.26
N LEU A 322 13.47 11.28 11.43
CA LEU A 322 12.59 10.69 10.43
C LEU A 322 13.36 9.82 9.42
N LEU A 323 14.52 10.28 8.94
CA LEU A 323 15.35 9.50 8.01
C LEU A 323 15.88 8.22 8.67
N VAL A 324 16.34 8.29 9.93
CA VAL A 324 16.76 7.10 10.68
C VAL A 324 15.59 6.14 10.87
N LEU A 325 14.41 6.65 11.22
CA LEU A 325 13.21 5.84 11.37
C LEU A 325 12.83 5.12 10.07
N LEU A 326 12.92 5.80 8.93
CA LEU A 326 12.65 5.21 7.61
C LEU A 326 13.63 4.06 7.31
N VAL A 327 14.92 4.25 7.57
CA VAL A 327 15.94 3.21 7.38
C VAL A 327 15.68 2.00 8.29
N ILE A 328 15.38 2.21 9.57
CA ILE A 328 15.08 1.12 10.51
C ILE A 328 13.80 0.39 10.09
N SER A 329 12.76 1.13 9.69
CA SER A 329 11.51 0.56 9.18
C SER A 329 11.76 -0.32 7.94
N ALA A 330 12.57 0.14 6.99
CA ALA A 330 12.96 -0.65 5.83
C ALA A 330 13.74 -1.91 6.21
N LEU A 331 14.68 -1.83 7.17
CA LEU A 331 15.44 -2.98 7.68
C LEU A 331 14.54 -4.01 8.39
N ILE A 332 13.53 -3.57 9.14
CA ILE A 332 12.54 -4.46 9.76
C ILE A 332 11.74 -5.22 8.70
N GLN A 333 11.41 -4.56 7.59
CA GLN A 333 10.64 -5.17 6.50
C GLN A 333 11.45 -6.20 5.70
N VAL A 334 12.79 -6.16 5.71
CA VAL A 334 13.64 -7.10 4.95
C VAL A 334 13.32 -8.57 5.27
N PRO A 335 13.44 -9.05 6.53
CA PRO A 335 13.14 -10.45 6.84
C PRO A 335 11.67 -10.79 6.62
N LEU A 336 10.75 -9.87 6.91
CA LEU A 336 9.31 -10.09 6.79
C LEU A 336 8.87 -10.30 5.33
N THR A 337 9.38 -9.46 4.42
CA THR A 337 9.08 -9.57 2.99
C THR A 337 9.78 -10.74 2.33
N THR A 338 11.02 -11.03 2.75
CA THR A 338 11.78 -12.20 2.28
C THR A 338 11.08 -13.50 2.63
N PHE A 339 10.64 -13.63 3.89
CA PHE A 339 9.90 -14.79 4.37
C PHE A 339 8.62 -15.07 3.58
N LEU A 340 7.77 -14.04 3.39
CA LEU A 340 6.54 -14.20 2.61
C LEU A 340 6.82 -14.57 1.15
N ARG A 341 7.94 -14.10 0.60
CA ARG A 341 8.34 -14.40 -0.78
C ARG A 341 8.84 -15.84 -0.93
N TYR A 342 9.69 -16.32 -0.03
CA TYR A 342 10.13 -17.72 -0.01
C TYR A 342 8.95 -18.67 0.20
N TYR A 343 8.08 -18.39 1.18
CA TYR A 343 6.90 -19.19 1.45
C TYR A 343 6.04 -19.38 0.18
N ALA A 344 5.75 -18.29 -0.55
CA ALA A 344 4.97 -18.39 -1.77
C ALA A 344 5.67 -19.19 -2.88
N MET A 345 6.98 -19.06 -3.02
CA MET A 345 7.76 -19.77 -4.05
C MET A 345 7.90 -21.26 -3.75
N LEU A 346 8.10 -21.63 -2.47
CA LEU A 346 8.14 -23.01 -2.01
C LEU A 346 6.79 -23.70 -2.23
N VAL A 347 5.71 -23.07 -1.74
CA VAL A 347 4.34 -23.56 -1.94
C VAL A 347 4.02 -23.73 -3.42
N LEU A 348 4.42 -22.79 -4.28
CA LEU A 348 4.15 -22.91 -5.72
C LEU A 348 4.77 -24.16 -6.33
N GLY A 349 6.05 -24.42 -6.05
CA GLY A 349 6.71 -25.63 -6.58
C GLY A 349 6.26 -26.93 -5.93
N ASP A 350 5.69 -26.87 -4.72
CA ASP A 350 5.11 -28.05 -4.05
C ASP A 350 3.73 -28.40 -4.61
N ILE A 351 2.97 -27.37 -5.03
CA ILE A 351 1.74 -27.55 -5.80
C ILE A 351 2.09 -28.13 -7.17
N ASP A 352 3.06 -27.53 -7.87
CA ASP A 352 3.38 -27.88 -9.25
C ASP A 352 4.87 -27.74 -9.50
N ALA A 353 5.58 -28.86 -9.58
CA ALA A 353 7.04 -28.89 -9.73
C ALA A 353 7.52 -28.23 -11.03
N ASP A 354 6.68 -28.21 -12.07
CA ASP A 354 6.99 -27.51 -13.34
C ASP A 354 6.94 -25.98 -13.18
N LEU A 355 6.37 -25.48 -12.08
CA LEU A 355 6.25 -24.06 -11.73
C LEU A 355 7.18 -23.65 -10.59
N ASP A 356 8.14 -24.48 -10.23
CA ASP A 356 9.10 -24.20 -9.17
C ASP A 356 10.11 -23.10 -9.60
N PRO A 357 10.09 -21.91 -8.98
CA PRO A 357 11.05 -20.85 -9.30
C PRO A 357 12.39 -20.99 -8.57
N ILE A 358 12.50 -21.87 -7.57
CA ILE A 358 13.68 -22.03 -6.68
C ILE A 358 14.02 -23.51 -6.40
N PRO A 359 14.21 -24.36 -7.44
CA PRO A 359 14.42 -25.79 -7.26
C PRO A 359 15.68 -26.13 -6.46
N GLU A 360 16.75 -25.35 -6.66
CA GLU A 360 18.03 -25.55 -5.97
C GLU A 360 17.90 -25.27 -4.45
N VAL A 361 17.30 -24.14 -4.08
CA VAL A 361 17.05 -23.74 -2.68
C VAL A 361 16.18 -24.76 -1.97
N ARG A 362 15.07 -25.20 -2.60
CA ARG A 362 14.18 -26.23 -2.05
C ARG A 362 14.92 -27.54 -1.77
N SER A 363 15.77 -27.96 -2.71
CA SER A 363 16.52 -29.21 -2.58
C SER A 363 17.57 -29.15 -1.47
N ALA A 364 18.19 -27.98 -1.26
CA ALA A 364 19.18 -27.76 -0.20
C ALA A 364 18.53 -27.82 1.19
N ILE A 365 17.41 -27.12 1.39
CA ILE A 365 16.73 -27.06 2.69
C ILE A 365 16.21 -28.43 3.12
N ARG A 366 15.62 -29.20 2.18
CA ARG A 366 15.04 -30.52 2.47
C ARG A 366 16.06 -31.65 2.53
N ALA A 367 17.33 -31.36 2.24
CA ALA A 367 18.43 -32.31 2.39
C ALA A 367 19.10 -32.22 3.78
N GLU A 368 18.85 -31.14 4.53
CA GLU A 368 19.26 -30.96 5.94
C GLU A 368 18.27 -31.62 6.90
#